data_AF-A0A8B9ZT67-F1
#
_entry.id   AF-A0A8B9ZT67-F1
#
_cell.length_a   1.000
_cell.length_b   1.000
_cell.length_c   1.000
_cell.angle_alpha   90.00
_cell.angle_beta   90.00
_cell.angle_gamma   90.00
#
_symmetry.space_group_name_H-M   'P 1'
#
loop_
_entity.id
_entity.type
_entity.pdbx_description
1 polymer ?
#
loop_
_entity_poly.entity_id
_entity_poly.type
_entity_poly.pdbx_seq_one_letter_code
_entity_poly.pdbx_strand_id
1 'polypeptide(L)'
;MGYRSRSGSPRNRLYPRHVGFGLASSPRNHGVDSETAPRAEGGYRGCLQTKNKWVERDFEREYGKLQQLEDQTKKLQKDMKKSTDADLAMSKSAVKISSDLLSNPLCEQEPGFLEMVTAFDTAMKRMDAFNQEKVNQIQKTVIEPLKKFSSVFPSLNMAVKRREQALQDYKRLQSKVEKYEEKERTGPVLAKLHQAREELRPVKEDFEAKNKQLLEEMPKFYSSRIDYFKPSFESLVRAQVVYYTEMHKIFGDLSAQIDQPGLSDEQRERENEAKLSELRALSIVADD
;
A
#
# COMPACT_ATOMS: atom_id res chain seq x y z
N MET A 1 -37.64 -3.20 31.63
CA MET A 1 -36.64 -2.11 31.72
C MET A 1 -35.68 -2.28 30.55
N GLY A 2 -35.51 -1.44 29.54
CA GLY A 2 -35.82 -0.02 29.37
C GLY A 2 -34.54 0.78 29.09
N TYR A 3 -33.80 0.48 28.02
CA TYR A 3 -32.70 1.35 27.55
C TYR A 3 -32.87 1.71 26.07
N ARG A 4 -33.06 3.01 25.85
CA ARG A 4 -33.19 3.69 24.56
C ARG A 4 -32.05 4.70 24.52
N SER A 5 -31.14 4.59 23.55
CA SER A 5 -30.18 5.64 23.25
C SER A 5 -30.24 5.97 21.76
N ARG A 6 -30.68 7.20 21.49
CA ARG A 6 -30.74 7.85 20.17
C ARG A 6 -29.53 8.78 19.98
N SER A 7 -29.23 9.03 18.71
CA SER A 7 -28.57 10.22 18.14
C SER A 7 -27.05 10.33 18.36
N GLY A 8 -26.24 10.80 17.42
CA GLY A 8 -26.48 11.37 16.09
C GLY A 8 -25.13 11.85 15.51
N SER A 9 -24.97 11.80 14.20
CA SER A 9 -23.80 12.36 13.49
C SER A 9 -23.81 13.89 13.47
N PRO A 10 -22.63 14.51 13.36
CA PRO A 10 -22.51 15.74 12.56
C PRO A 10 -21.45 15.63 11.46
N ARG A 11 -21.88 16.00 10.25
CA ARG A 11 -21.04 16.41 9.12
C ARG A 11 -20.26 17.67 9.51
N ASN A 12 -18.99 17.76 9.12
CA ASN A 12 -18.29 19.04 9.03
C ASN A 12 -17.60 19.21 7.67
N ARG A 13 -18.15 20.14 6.90
CA ARG A 13 -17.68 20.65 5.61
C ARG A 13 -17.28 22.10 5.88
N LEU A 14 -15.98 22.45 5.87
CA LEU A 14 -15.54 23.85 5.91
C LEU A 14 -14.19 24.01 5.19
N TYR A 15 -14.24 24.57 3.97
CA TYR A 15 -13.21 25.46 3.42
C TYR A 15 -13.81 26.87 3.42
N PRO A 16 -13.00 27.93 3.62
CA PRO A 16 -13.01 28.97 2.60
C PRO A 16 -11.68 29.70 2.34
N ARG A 17 -11.47 29.95 1.03
CA ARG A 17 -11.12 31.19 0.32
C ARG A 17 -9.77 31.93 0.52
N HIS A 18 -9.14 32.09 -0.65
CA HIS A 18 -8.28 33.17 -1.13
C HIS A 18 -8.59 34.58 -0.61
N VAL A 19 -7.51 35.35 -0.38
CA VAL A 19 -7.47 36.81 -0.48
C VAL A 19 -6.16 37.19 -1.18
N GLY A 20 -6.24 38.11 -2.15
CA GLY A 20 -5.11 38.63 -2.91
C GLY A 20 -4.82 40.11 -2.65
N PHE A 21 -3.77 40.55 -3.36
CA PHE A 21 -3.35 41.92 -3.69
C PHE A 21 -2.72 42.84 -2.62
N GLY A 22 -1.53 43.33 -2.99
CA GLY A 22 -0.87 44.50 -2.41
C GLY A 22 0.23 45.02 -3.35
N LEU A 23 -0.12 46.02 -4.16
CA LEU A 23 0.78 46.82 -5.01
C LEU A 23 1.44 47.93 -4.19
N ALA A 24 2.74 48.14 -4.42
CA ALA A 24 3.51 49.37 -4.20
C ALA A 24 4.92 49.12 -4.77
N SER A 25 5.75 50.02 -5.30
CA SER A 25 5.73 51.42 -5.72
C SER A 25 7.17 51.65 -6.25
N SER A 26 7.37 52.23 -7.44
CA SER A 26 8.72 52.57 -7.94
C SER A 26 9.32 53.78 -7.20
N PRO A 27 10.65 53.88 -7.15
CA PRO A 27 11.32 55.18 -7.28
C PRO A 27 12.37 55.23 -8.40
N ARG A 28 12.73 56.47 -8.72
CA ARG A 28 13.32 57.03 -9.94
C ARG A 28 14.80 56.70 -10.16
N ASN A 29 15.18 56.81 -11.44
CA ASN A 29 16.53 56.96 -11.98
C ASN A 29 17.29 58.16 -11.36
N HIS A 30 18.51 57.90 -10.90
CA HIS A 30 19.63 58.84 -11.00
C HIS A 30 20.80 58.08 -11.64
N GLY A 31 21.30 58.59 -12.75
CA GLY A 31 22.54 58.13 -13.36
C GLY A 31 23.73 58.83 -12.73
N VAL A 32 24.80 58.09 -12.47
CA VAL A 32 26.18 58.57 -12.59
C VAL A 32 27.12 57.38 -12.75
N ASP A 33 28.00 57.56 -13.71
CA ASP A 33 29.40 57.15 -13.78
C ASP A 33 29.81 55.67 -13.98
N SER A 34 30.44 55.51 -15.13
CA SER A 34 31.34 54.44 -15.52
C SER A 34 32.55 54.37 -14.59
N GLU A 35 32.54 53.43 -13.65
CA GLU A 35 33.74 52.97 -12.96
C GLU A 35 33.85 51.46 -13.08
N THR A 36 35.05 51.03 -13.50
CA THR A 36 35.49 49.65 -13.71
C THR A 36 35.06 48.70 -12.59
N ALA A 37 34.14 47.78 -12.91
CA ALA A 37 33.72 46.73 -11.99
C ALA A 37 34.84 45.68 -11.78
N PRO A 38 35.23 45.36 -10.53
CA PRO A 38 36.05 44.20 -10.27
C PRO A 38 35.26 42.93 -10.58
N ARG A 39 35.93 41.99 -11.23
CA ARG A 39 35.40 40.72 -11.73
C ARG A 39 34.67 39.93 -10.63
N ALA A 40 33.34 39.98 -10.61
CA ALA A 40 32.47 39.23 -9.71
C ALA A 40 32.36 37.74 -10.10
N GLU A 41 33.48 37.02 -10.27
CA GLU A 41 33.45 35.58 -10.60
C GLU A 41 33.13 34.69 -9.38
N GLY A 42 33.27 35.20 -8.15
CA GLY A 42 32.97 34.46 -6.91
C GLY A 42 31.47 34.28 -6.61
N GLY A 43 30.63 35.28 -6.92
CA GLY A 43 29.19 35.26 -6.59
C GLY A 43 28.36 34.33 -7.47
N TYR A 44 28.68 34.25 -8.77
CA TYR A 44 28.00 33.36 -9.71
C TYR A 44 28.29 31.87 -9.42
N ARG A 45 29.53 31.55 -9.00
CA ARG A 45 29.94 30.17 -8.66
C ARG A 45 29.20 29.66 -7.41
N GLY A 46 29.01 30.50 -6.40
CA GLY A 46 28.20 30.17 -5.21
C GLY A 46 26.69 30.01 -5.49
N CYS A 47 26.14 30.81 -6.41
CA CYS A 47 24.74 30.72 -6.83
C CYS A 47 24.44 29.44 -7.64
N LEU A 48 25.40 29.00 -8.46
CA LEU A 48 25.30 27.72 -9.20
C LEU A 48 25.41 26.50 -8.28
N GLN A 49 26.32 26.51 -7.29
CA GLN A 49 26.43 25.45 -6.30
C GLN A 49 25.19 25.34 -5.40
N THR A 50 24.57 26.46 -5.04
CA THR A 50 23.32 26.44 -4.28
C THR A 50 22.17 25.90 -5.13
N LYS A 51 21.97 26.36 -6.38
CA LYS A 51 20.98 25.79 -7.31
C LYS A 51 21.09 24.27 -7.45
N ASN A 52 22.30 23.75 -7.64
CA ASN A 52 22.54 22.31 -7.75
C ASN A 52 22.19 21.55 -6.45
N LYS A 53 22.46 22.13 -5.28
CA LYS A 53 22.05 21.53 -3.98
C LYS A 53 20.53 21.43 -3.84
N TRP A 54 19.77 22.43 -4.27
CA TRP A 54 18.31 22.40 -4.20
C TRP A 54 17.72 21.32 -5.12
N VAL A 55 18.28 21.17 -6.32
CA VAL A 55 17.86 20.15 -7.30
C VAL A 55 18.13 18.73 -6.80
N GLU A 56 19.31 18.48 -6.20
CA GLU A 56 19.60 17.16 -5.59
C GLU A 56 18.64 16.85 -4.44
N ARG A 57 18.35 17.84 -3.59
CA ARG A 57 17.40 17.66 -2.47
C ARG A 57 15.98 17.36 -2.95
N ASP A 58 15.56 17.98 -4.06
CA ASP A 58 14.27 17.68 -4.68
C ASP A 58 14.25 16.27 -5.25
N PHE A 59 15.32 15.85 -5.92
CA PHE A 59 15.47 14.48 -6.43
C PHE A 59 15.38 13.45 -5.31
N GLU A 60 16.16 13.62 -4.23
CA GLU A 60 16.18 12.73 -3.07
C GLU A 60 14.79 12.63 -2.41
N ARG A 61 14.08 13.76 -2.29
CA ARG A 61 12.72 13.78 -1.74
C ARG A 61 11.76 12.98 -2.61
N GLU A 62 11.74 13.20 -3.92
CA GLU A 62 10.80 12.52 -4.81
C GLU A 62 11.12 11.03 -4.94
N TYR A 63 12.40 10.66 -5.00
CA TYR A 63 12.83 9.27 -5.01
C TYR A 63 12.49 8.57 -3.68
N GLY A 64 12.72 9.21 -2.54
CA GLY A 64 12.39 8.66 -1.22
C GLY A 64 10.89 8.35 -1.05
N LYS A 65 10.00 9.19 -1.59
CA LYS A 65 8.55 8.90 -1.65
C LYS A 65 8.25 7.62 -2.43
N LEU A 66 8.96 7.38 -3.54
CA LEU A 66 8.77 6.21 -4.38
C LEU A 66 9.35 4.94 -3.73
N GLN A 67 10.47 5.02 -3.03
CA GLN A 67 11.00 3.90 -2.25
C GLN A 67 10.00 3.48 -1.15
N GLN A 68 9.46 4.46 -0.41
CA GLN A 68 8.44 4.18 0.59
C GLN A 68 7.19 3.54 -0.04
N LEU A 69 6.77 4.03 -1.21
CA LEU A 69 5.63 3.46 -1.95
C LEU A 69 5.90 2.02 -2.41
N GLU A 70 7.11 1.72 -2.87
CA GLU A 70 7.54 0.36 -3.27
C GLU A 70 7.39 -0.61 -2.10
N ASP A 71 7.95 -0.26 -0.94
CA ASP A 71 7.94 -1.09 0.26
C ASP A 71 6.52 -1.30 0.80
N GLN A 72 5.71 -0.24 0.84
CA GLN A 72 4.32 -0.31 1.26
C GLN A 72 3.48 -1.18 0.31
N THR A 73 3.70 -1.07 -1.00
CA THR A 73 2.98 -1.88 -2.00
C THR A 73 3.33 -3.37 -1.85
N LYS A 74 4.62 -3.70 -1.68
CA LYS A 74 5.06 -5.09 -1.45
C LYS A 74 4.50 -5.66 -0.15
N LYS A 75 4.51 -4.88 0.93
CA LYS A 75 3.93 -5.29 2.21
C LYS A 75 2.43 -5.56 2.08
N LEU A 76 1.70 -4.64 1.47
CA LEU A 76 0.26 -4.79 1.23
C LEU A 76 -0.05 -6.02 0.38
N GLN A 77 0.70 -6.27 -0.69
CA GLN A 77 0.54 -7.46 -1.51
C GLN A 77 0.71 -8.75 -0.69
N LYS A 78 1.75 -8.81 0.15
CA LYS A 78 2.04 -9.96 1.01
C LYS A 78 0.94 -10.18 2.04
N ASP A 79 0.48 -9.12 2.68
CA ASP A 79 -0.55 -9.19 3.71
C ASP A 79 -1.92 -9.58 3.12
N MET A 80 -2.26 -9.07 1.92
CA MET A 80 -3.46 -9.51 1.19
C MET A 80 -3.42 -10.99 0.84
N LYS A 81 -2.27 -11.50 0.37
CA LYS A 81 -2.11 -12.93 0.08
C LYS A 81 -2.29 -13.79 1.35
N LYS A 82 -1.66 -13.39 2.45
CA LYS A 82 -1.83 -14.09 3.74
C LYS A 82 -3.29 -14.11 4.19
N SER A 83 -4.01 -13.00 4.02
CA SER A 83 -5.43 -12.91 4.36
C SER A 83 -6.26 -13.92 3.56
N THR A 84 -6.05 -13.99 2.23
CA THR A 84 -6.78 -14.95 1.39
C THR A 84 -6.40 -16.40 1.68
N ASP A 85 -5.14 -16.67 2.03
CA ASP A 85 -4.70 -18.02 2.44
C ASP A 85 -5.38 -18.44 3.76
N ALA A 86 -5.51 -17.51 4.71
CA ALA A 86 -6.22 -17.75 5.97
C ALA A 86 -7.73 -17.98 5.76
N ASP A 87 -8.36 -17.20 4.87
CA ASP A 87 -9.77 -17.40 4.49
C ASP A 87 -9.99 -18.80 3.93
N LEU A 88 -9.12 -19.28 3.04
CA LEU A 88 -9.20 -20.63 2.48
C LEU A 88 -9.00 -21.72 3.55
N ALA A 89 -8.04 -21.53 4.45
CA ALA A 89 -7.77 -22.50 5.51
C ALA A 89 -8.97 -22.66 6.46
N MET A 90 -9.55 -21.53 6.91
CA MET A 90 -10.72 -21.53 7.78
C MET A 90 -11.91 -22.24 7.12
N SER A 91 -12.18 -21.92 5.86
CA SER A 91 -13.31 -22.50 5.12
C SER A 91 -13.17 -24.01 4.92
N LYS A 92 -11.96 -24.48 4.58
CA LYS A 92 -11.66 -25.92 4.50
C LYS A 92 -11.84 -26.63 5.83
N SER A 93 -11.40 -26.02 6.93
CA SER A 93 -11.60 -26.58 8.27
C SER A 93 -13.08 -26.68 8.62
N ALA A 94 -13.89 -25.67 8.30
CA ALA A 94 -15.33 -25.68 8.54
C ALA A 94 -16.04 -26.81 7.77
N VAL A 95 -15.73 -26.98 6.48
CA VAL A 95 -16.24 -28.10 5.66
C VAL A 95 -15.79 -29.47 6.20
N LYS A 96 -14.56 -29.57 6.69
CA LYS A 96 -14.09 -30.82 7.29
C LYS A 96 -14.88 -31.16 8.55
N ILE A 97 -15.11 -30.19 9.44
CA ILE A 97 -15.88 -30.39 10.67
C ILE A 97 -17.29 -30.90 10.34
N SER A 98 -17.98 -30.27 9.38
CA SER A 98 -19.32 -30.71 9.00
C SER A 98 -19.34 -32.12 8.38
N SER A 99 -18.35 -32.44 7.55
CA SER A 99 -18.21 -33.77 6.95
C SER A 99 -17.90 -34.86 7.98
N ASP A 100 -17.05 -34.56 8.96
CA ASP A 100 -16.72 -35.49 10.05
C ASP A 100 -17.96 -35.77 10.93
N LEU A 101 -18.77 -34.74 11.22
CA LEU A 101 -20.04 -34.90 11.93
C LEU A 101 -21.03 -35.76 11.16
N LEU A 102 -21.15 -35.54 9.85
CA LEU A 102 -22.08 -36.31 9.00
C LEU A 102 -21.70 -37.79 8.94
N SER A 103 -20.42 -38.11 9.08
CA SER A 103 -19.90 -39.49 9.09
C SER A 103 -20.05 -40.19 10.45
N ASN A 104 -20.59 -39.51 11.46
CA ASN A 104 -20.75 -40.08 12.79
C ASN A 104 -21.90 -41.13 12.81
N PRO A 105 -21.70 -42.32 13.40
CA PRO A 105 -22.75 -43.34 13.50
C PRO A 105 -24.07 -42.86 14.13
N LEU A 106 -24.05 -41.81 14.96
CA LEU A 106 -25.25 -41.19 15.50
C LEU A 106 -26.21 -40.70 14.40
N CYS A 107 -25.71 -40.29 13.24
CA CYS A 107 -26.51 -39.91 12.10
C CYS A 107 -27.28 -41.10 11.48
N GLU A 108 -26.81 -42.33 11.65
CA GLU A 108 -27.54 -43.53 11.21
C GLU A 108 -28.65 -43.92 12.20
N GLN A 109 -28.45 -43.59 13.48
CA GLN A 109 -29.34 -43.99 14.58
C GLN A 109 -30.49 -43.00 14.77
N GLU A 110 -30.23 -41.70 14.58
CA GLU A 110 -31.17 -40.62 14.91
C GLU A 110 -31.51 -39.80 13.65
N PRO A 111 -32.66 -40.05 13.00
CA PRO A 111 -33.03 -39.37 11.74
C PRO A 111 -33.09 -37.84 11.86
N GLY A 112 -33.54 -37.31 12.99
CA GLY A 112 -33.58 -35.86 13.21
C GLY A 112 -32.19 -35.23 13.36
N PHE A 113 -31.23 -35.97 13.91
CA PHE A 113 -29.84 -35.52 13.98
C PHE A 113 -29.19 -35.51 12.59
N LEU A 114 -29.45 -36.55 11.78
CA LEU A 114 -28.98 -36.62 10.40
C LEU A 114 -29.47 -35.43 9.57
N GLU A 115 -30.75 -35.08 9.67
CA GLU A 115 -31.34 -33.94 8.95
C GLU A 115 -30.62 -32.63 9.31
N MET A 116 -30.45 -32.35 10.61
CA MET A 116 -29.75 -31.16 11.11
C MET A 116 -28.29 -31.09 10.66
N VAL A 117 -27.55 -32.20 10.77
CA VAL A 117 -26.13 -32.26 10.38
C VAL A 117 -25.98 -32.14 8.85
N THR A 118 -26.90 -32.71 8.08
CA THR A 118 -26.94 -32.58 6.61
C THR A 118 -27.19 -31.13 6.18
N ALA A 119 -28.11 -30.43 6.85
CA ALA A 119 -28.36 -29.01 6.62
C ALA A 119 -27.10 -28.17 6.93
N PHE A 120 -26.44 -28.44 8.05
CA PHE A 120 -25.18 -27.78 8.43
C PHE A 120 -24.06 -28.02 7.41
N ASP A 121 -23.84 -29.26 6.97
CA ASP A 121 -22.83 -29.59 5.96
C ASP A 121 -23.09 -28.92 4.62
N THR A 122 -24.35 -28.88 4.19
CA THR A 122 -24.77 -28.16 2.99
C THR A 122 -24.47 -26.66 3.10
N ALA A 123 -24.75 -26.06 4.26
CA ALA A 123 -24.42 -24.66 4.53
C ALA A 123 -22.91 -24.41 4.46
N MET A 124 -22.08 -25.24 5.11
CA MET A 124 -20.62 -25.09 5.09
C MET A 124 -20.04 -25.19 3.68
N LYS A 125 -20.52 -26.14 2.88
CA LYS A 125 -20.10 -26.30 1.46
C LYS A 125 -20.50 -25.10 0.60
N ARG A 126 -21.71 -24.55 0.80
CA ARG A 126 -22.14 -23.31 0.11
C ARG A 126 -21.27 -22.12 0.50
N MET A 127 -20.95 -21.99 1.79
CA MET A 127 -20.07 -20.92 2.27
C MET A 127 -18.68 -21.02 1.65
N ASP A 128 -18.13 -22.23 1.55
CA ASP A 128 -16.83 -22.46 0.92
C ASP A 128 -16.81 -22.03 -0.55
N ALA A 129 -17.85 -22.35 -1.32
CA ALA A 129 -17.96 -21.90 -2.70
C ALA A 129 -17.93 -20.37 -2.84
N PHE A 130 -18.68 -19.64 -2.00
CA PHE A 130 -18.64 -18.17 -1.99
C PHE A 130 -17.30 -17.62 -1.52
N ASN A 131 -16.64 -18.28 -0.56
CA ASN A 131 -15.31 -17.88 -0.10
C ASN A 131 -14.25 -18.06 -1.18
N GLN A 132 -14.30 -19.18 -1.94
CA GLN A 132 -13.43 -19.40 -3.09
C GLN A 132 -13.63 -18.31 -4.16
N GLU A 133 -14.88 -17.94 -4.46
CA GLU A 133 -15.16 -16.85 -5.41
C GLU A 133 -14.60 -15.51 -4.89
N LYS A 134 -14.83 -15.17 -3.62
CA LYS A 134 -14.25 -13.96 -2.99
C LYS A 134 -12.72 -13.95 -3.14
N VAL A 135 -12.05 -15.05 -2.81
CA VAL A 135 -10.59 -15.16 -2.91
C VAL A 135 -10.10 -15.01 -4.35
N ASN A 136 -10.78 -15.64 -5.31
CA ASN A 136 -10.47 -15.50 -6.73
C ASN A 136 -10.62 -14.06 -7.23
N GLN A 137 -11.66 -13.35 -6.78
CA GLN A 137 -11.87 -11.95 -7.10
C GLN A 137 -10.79 -11.06 -6.49
N ILE A 138 -10.42 -11.26 -5.21
CA ILE A 138 -9.34 -10.50 -4.55
C ILE A 138 -8.00 -10.75 -5.25
N GLN A 139 -7.72 -11.98 -5.67
CA GLN A 139 -6.51 -12.32 -6.40
C GLN A 139 -6.38 -11.49 -7.70
N LYS A 140 -7.44 -11.44 -8.50
CA LYS A 140 -7.48 -10.72 -9.79
C LYS A 140 -7.52 -9.19 -9.63
N THR A 141 -8.28 -8.69 -8.66
CA THR A 141 -8.60 -7.26 -8.56
C THR A 141 -7.72 -6.48 -7.58
N VAL A 142 -6.98 -7.17 -6.71
CA VAL A 142 -6.12 -6.55 -5.69
C VAL A 142 -4.69 -7.04 -5.81
N ILE A 143 -4.46 -8.35 -5.69
CA ILE A 143 -3.10 -8.91 -5.59
C ILE A 143 -2.33 -8.76 -6.92
N GLU A 144 -2.97 -9.06 -8.04
CA GLU A 144 -2.36 -8.91 -9.37
C GLU A 144 -2.04 -7.45 -9.74
N PRO A 145 -2.94 -6.47 -9.53
CA PRO A 145 -2.62 -5.06 -9.71
C PRO A 145 -1.46 -4.58 -8.82
N LEU A 146 -1.42 -4.96 -7.54
CA LEU A 146 -0.31 -4.62 -6.65
C LEU A 146 1.02 -5.20 -7.16
N LYS A 147 1.01 -6.44 -7.65
CA LYS A 147 2.18 -7.10 -8.27
C LYS A 147 2.61 -6.35 -9.55
N LYS A 148 1.66 -5.98 -10.40
CA LYS A 148 1.92 -5.26 -11.66
C LYS A 148 2.50 -3.88 -11.40
N PHE A 149 1.94 -3.12 -10.46
CA PHE A 149 2.51 -1.84 -10.02
C PHE A 149 3.93 -2.01 -9.48
N SER A 150 4.16 -3.03 -8.63
CA SER A 150 5.48 -3.33 -8.05
C SER A 150 6.54 -3.65 -9.11
N SER A 151 6.14 -4.19 -10.26
CA SER A 151 7.07 -4.55 -11.35
C SER A 151 7.70 -3.35 -12.08
N VAL A 152 7.18 -2.13 -11.87
CA VAL A 152 7.73 -0.90 -12.47
C VAL A 152 8.99 -0.42 -11.73
N PHE A 153 9.07 -0.66 -10.42
CA PHE A 153 10.16 -0.14 -9.58
C PHE A 153 11.58 -0.62 -9.96
N PRO A 154 11.83 -1.87 -10.37
CA PRO A 154 13.15 -2.29 -10.83
C PRO A 154 13.70 -1.41 -11.96
N SER A 155 12.85 -1.06 -12.94
CA SER A 155 13.24 -0.18 -14.05
C SER A 155 13.52 1.24 -13.59
N LEU A 156 12.69 1.78 -12.68
CA LEU A 156 12.93 3.09 -12.05
C LEU A 156 14.27 3.11 -11.29
N ASN A 157 14.51 2.12 -10.44
CA ASN A 157 15.73 2.01 -9.63
C ASN A 157 16.98 1.92 -10.52
N MET A 158 16.89 1.21 -11.65
CA MET A 158 17.97 1.18 -12.64
C MET A 158 18.20 2.53 -13.33
N ALA A 159 17.15 3.29 -13.61
CA ALA A 159 17.27 4.64 -14.17
C ALA A 159 17.92 5.61 -13.18
N VAL A 160 17.53 5.54 -11.90
CA VAL A 160 18.16 6.32 -10.81
C VAL A 160 19.64 5.98 -10.68
N LYS A 161 20.00 4.68 -10.65
CA LYS A 161 21.40 4.24 -10.61
C LYS A 161 22.22 4.76 -11.80
N ARG A 162 21.65 4.77 -13.01
CA ARG A 162 22.31 5.32 -14.20
C ARG A 162 22.51 6.84 -14.09
N ARG A 163 21.55 7.57 -13.52
CA ARG A 163 21.67 9.01 -13.25
C ARG A 163 22.72 9.31 -12.19
N GLU A 164 22.81 8.51 -11.13
CA GLU A 164 23.86 8.64 -10.11
C GLU A 164 25.25 8.39 -10.68
N GLN A 165 25.41 7.38 -11.54
CA GLN A 165 26.67 7.13 -12.24
C GLN A 165 27.07 8.33 -13.11
N ALA A 166 26.14 8.85 -13.92
CA ALA A 166 26.39 10.03 -14.74
C ALA A 166 26.75 11.27 -13.90
N LEU A 167 26.13 11.44 -12.73
CA LEU A 167 26.46 12.51 -11.78
C LEU A 167 27.87 12.37 -11.22
N GLN A 168 28.32 11.16 -10.89
CA GLN A 168 29.67 10.89 -10.42
C GLN A 168 30.71 11.21 -11.51
N ASP A 169 30.46 10.77 -12.75
CA ASP A 169 31.33 11.05 -13.89
C ASP A 169 31.39 12.55 -14.21
N TYR A 170 30.23 13.24 -14.16
CA TYR A 170 30.14 14.69 -14.31
C TYR A 170 30.96 15.41 -13.23
N LYS A 171 30.78 15.07 -11.94
CA LYS A 171 31.54 15.67 -10.82
C LYS A 171 33.05 15.48 -11.00
N ARG A 172 33.49 14.28 -11.41
CA ARG A 172 34.91 13.98 -11.64
C ARG A 172 35.51 14.86 -12.73
N LEU A 173 34.85 14.99 -13.88
CA LEU A 173 35.33 15.80 -15.00
C LEU A 173 35.19 17.31 -14.71
N GLN A 174 34.15 17.72 -14.00
CA GLN A 174 33.97 19.11 -13.55
C GLN A 174 35.12 19.53 -12.64
N SER A 175 35.51 18.70 -11.68
CA SER A 175 36.70 18.97 -10.84
C SER A 175 38.00 19.00 -11.64
N LYS A 176 38.12 18.24 -12.74
CA LYS A 176 39.28 18.32 -13.67
C LYS A 176 39.31 19.69 -14.37
N VAL A 177 38.16 20.19 -14.82
CA VAL A 177 38.03 21.53 -15.43
C VAL A 177 38.40 22.62 -14.41
N GLU A 178 37.83 22.58 -13.21
CA GLU A 178 38.09 23.55 -12.13
C GLU A 178 39.59 23.61 -11.78
N LYS A 179 40.25 22.46 -11.67
CA LYS A 179 41.71 22.38 -11.45
C LYS A 179 42.56 23.04 -12.54
N TYR A 180 42.09 23.11 -13.79
CA TYR A 180 42.79 23.82 -14.87
C TYR A 180 42.41 25.29 -14.94
N GLU A 181 41.20 25.67 -14.49
CA GLU A 181 40.78 27.07 -14.38
C GLU A 181 41.53 27.84 -13.30
N GLU A 182 41.93 27.17 -12.22
CA GLU A 182 42.70 27.74 -11.10
C GLU A 182 44.20 27.93 -11.42
N LYS A 183 44.70 27.31 -12.51
CA LYS A 183 46.11 27.41 -12.91
C LYS A 183 46.37 28.69 -13.72
N GLU A 184 47.63 29.13 -13.72
CA GLU A 184 48.06 30.26 -14.55
C GLU A 184 47.77 30.03 -16.04
N ARG A 185 47.32 31.08 -16.71
CA ARG A 185 46.86 31.06 -18.12
C ARG A 185 48.03 31.04 -19.12
N THR A 186 48.83 30.00 -19.04
CA THR A 186 49.86 29.69 -20.04
C THR A 186 49.24 28.95 -21.23
N GLY A 187 49.87 29.03 -22.42
CA GLY A 187 49.41 28.33 -23.62
C GLY A 187 49.12 26.84 -23.41
N PRO A 188 50.04 26.06 -22.79
CA PRO A 188 49.80 24.64 -22.49
C PRO A 188 48.63 24.38 -21.53
N VAL A 189 48.38 25.26 -20.55
CA VAL A 189 47.25 25.14 -19.62
C VAL A 189 45.93 25.43 -20.31
N LEU A 190 45.88 26.44 -21.20
CA LEU A 190 44.69 26.76 -21.99
C LEU A 190 44.30 25.61 -22.93
N ALA A 191 45.27 24.96 -23.56
CA ALA A 191 45.02 23.78 -24.39
C ALA A 191 44.42 22.62 -23.57
N LYS A 192 44.97 22.32 -22.39
CA LYS A 192 44.44 21.28 -21.48
C LYS A 192 43.06 21.63 -20.93
N LEU A 193 42.81 22.89 -20.62
CA LEU A 193 41.50 23.37 -20.18
C LEU A 193 40.45 23.18 -21.28
N HIS A 194 40.79 23.51 -22.53
CA HIS A 194 39.90 23.29 -23.67
C HIS A 194 39.57 21.80 -23.84
N GLN A 195 40.57 20.93 -23.84
CA GLN A 195 40.37 19.48 -23.92
C GLN A 195 39.49 18.95 -22.77
N ALA A 196 39.73 19.38 -21.53
CA ALA A 196 38.92 18.97 -20.38
C ALA A 196 37.45 19.44 -20.51
N ARG A 197 37.20 20.60 -21.13
CA ARG A 197 35.84 21.09 -21.41
C ARG A 197 35.16 20.29 -22.53
N GLU A 198 35.88 19.91 -23.57
CA GLU A 198 35.36 19.02 -24.63
C GLU A 198 34.98 17.65 -24.06
N GLU A 199 35.81 17.07 -23.17
CA GLU A 199 35.52 15.81 -22.49
C GLU A 199 34.31 15.92 -21.54
N LEU A 200 34.15 17.06 -20.84
CA LEU A 200 33.06 17.28 -19.90
C LEU A 200 31.70 17.43 -20.59
N ARG A 201 31.65 18.10 -21.76
CA ARG A 201 30.40 18.45 -22.44
C ARG A 201 29.42 17.28 -22.61
N PRO A 202 29.79 16.15 -23.26
CA PRO A 202 28.85 15.05 -23.46
C PRO A 202 28.40 14.39 -22.16
N VAL A 203 29.26 14.35 -21.14
CA VAL A 203 28.94 13.76 -19.82
C VAL A 203 27.96 14.65 -19.05
N LYS A 204 28.13 15.97 -19.14
CA LYS A 204 27.20 16.94 -18.56
C LYS A 204 25.83 16.84 -19.22
N GLU A 205 25.78 16.83 -20.55
CA GLU A 205 24.53 16.70 -21.32
C GLU A 205 23.78 15.41 -20.97
N ASP A 206 24.50 14.29 -20.86
CA ASP A 206 23.93 13.00 -20.47
C ASP A 206 23.35 13.00 -19.04
N PHE A 207 24.07 13.56 -18.07
CA PHE A 207 23.57 13.72 -16.70
C PHE A 207 22.34 14.62 -16.67
N GLU A 208 22.39 15.80 -17.30
CA GLU A 208 21.29 16.77 -17.29
C GLU A 208 20.03 16.18 -17.94
N ALA A 209 20.17 15.43 -19.03
CA ALA A 209 19.07 14.73 -19.69
C ALA A 209 18.41 13.69 -18.76
N LYS A 210 19.21 12.79 -18.16
CA LYS A 210 18.69 11.78 -17.21
C LYS A 210 18.06 12.41 -15.98
N ASN A 211 18.69 13.45 -15.43
CA ASN A 211 18.23 14.15 -14.25
C ASN A 211 16.88 14.84 -14.50
N LYS A 212 16.77 15.57 -15.62
CA LYS A 212 15.53 16.23 -16.02
C LYS A 212 14.41 15.21 -16.20
N GLN A 213 14.66 14.13 -16.93
CA GLN A 213 13.66 13.08 -17.16
C GLN A 213 13.14 12.50 -15.84
N LEU A 214 14.01 12.15 -14.89
CA LEU A 214 13.59 11.58 -13.62
C LEU A 214 12.81 12.59 -12.75
N LEU A 215 13.23 13.87 -12.72
CA LEU A 215 12.52 14.92 -12.00
C LEU A 215 11.12 15.20 -12.57
N GLU A 216 10.91 14.96 -13.86
CA GLU A 216 9.60 15.08 -14.49
C GLU A 216 8.73 13.84 -14.26
N GLU A 217 9.29 12.63 -14.34
CA GLU A 217 8.53 11.38 -14.34
C GLU A 217 8.23 10.85 -12.93
N MET A 218 9.15 10.99 -11.96
CA MET A 218 8.94 10.48 -10.60
C MET A 218 7.70 11.10 -9.91
N PRO A 219 7.48 12.43 -9.95
CA PRO A 219 6.29 13.02 -9.34
C PRO A 219 4.98 12.60 -10.03
N LYS A 220 5.00 12.42 -11.36
CA LYS A 220 3.84 11.92 -12.12
C LYS A 220 3.52 10.49 -11.71
N PHE A 221 4.53 9.63 -11.62
CA PHE A 221 4.37 8.25 -11.17
C PHE A 221 3.84 8.19 -9.74
N TYR A 222 4.38 9.01 -8.84
CA TYR A 222 3.85 9.06 -7.47
C TYR A 222 2.39 9.52 -7.47
N SER A 223 2.04 10.55 -8.23
CA SER A 223 0.67 11.11 -8.26
C SER A 223 -0.37 10.12 -8.82
N SER A 224 0.00 9.29 -9.79
CA SER A 224 -0.91 8.30 -10.41
C SER A 224 -1.30 7.14 -9.48
N ARG A 225 -0.61 6.95 -8.34
CA ARG A 225 -0.88 5.87 -7.39
C ARG A 225 -2.33 5.81 -6.90
N ILE A 226 -2.98 6.97 -6.73
CA ILE A 226 -4.35 7.06 -6.23
C ILE A 226 -5.31 6.47 -7.26
N ASP A 227 -5.21 6.92 -8.50
CA ASP A 227 -6.07 6.45 -9.59
C ASP A 227 -5.82 4.98 -9.89
N TYR A 228 -4.58 4.52 -9.73
CA TYR A 228 -4.22 3.12 -9.91
C TYR A 228 -4.80 2.20 -8.82
N PHE A 229 -4.71 2.57 -7.53
CA PHE A 229 -5.13 1.70 -6.42
C PHE A 229 -6.61 1.81 -6.06
N LYS A 230 -7.27 2.92 -6.40
CA LYS A 230 -8.69 3.13 -6.06
C LYS A 230 -9.61 2.00 -6.57
N PRO A 231 -9.51 1.53 -7.83
CA PRO A 231 -10.34 0.41 -8.31
C PRO A 231 -10.11 -0.90 -7.54
N SER A 232 -8.87 -1.17 -7.10
CA SER A 232 -8.55 -2.34 -6.28
C SER A 232 -9.19 -2.25 -4.90
N PHE A 233 -9.13 -1.08 -4.25
CA PHE A 233 -9.77 -0.87 -2.95
C PHE A 233 -11.29 -1.01 -3.05
N GLU A 234 -11.92 -0.39 -4.04
CA GLU A 234 -13.36 -0.51 -4.26
C GLU A 234 -13.78 -1.97 -4.53
N SER A 235 -12.99 -2.71 -5.32
CA SER A 235 -13.27 -4.12 -5.62
C SER A 235 -13.10 -5.01 -4.40
N LEU A 236 -12.11 -4.74 -3.55
CA LEU A 236 -11.93 -5.43 -2.28
C LEU A 236 -13.16 -5.29 -1.38
N VAL A 237 -13.64 -4.05 -1.19
CA VAL A 237 -14.83 -3.78 -0.38
C VAL A 237 -16.05 -4.48 -0.96
N ARG A 238 -16.25 -4.41 -2.29
CA ARG A 238 -17.37 -5.11 -2.95
C ARG A 238 -17.32 -6.61 -2.75
N ALA A 239 -16.15 -7.25 -2.93
CA ALA A 239 -15.99 -8.69 -2.73
C ALA A 239 -16.35 -9.12 -1.29
N GLN A 240 -15.93 -8.34 -0.30
CA GLN A 240 -16.27 -8.57 1.11
C GLN A 240 -17.79 -8.43 1.35
N VAL A 241 -18.41 -7.36 0.84
CA VAL A 241 -19.86 -7.13 1.01
C VAL A 241 -20.67 -8.29 0.41
N VAL A 242 -20.32 -8.73 -0.81
CA VAL A 242 -20.99 -9.87 -1.45
C VAL A 242 -20.86 -11.12 -0.57
N TYR A 243 -19.64 -11.47 -0.16
CA TYR A 243 -19.40 -12.66 0.66
C TYR A 243 -20.21 -12.63 1.96
N TYR A 244 -20.08 -11.58 2.78
CA TYR A 244 -20.76 -11.52 4.07
C TYR A 244 -22.27 -11.43 3.96
N THR A 245 -22.80 -10.84 2.88
CA THR A 245 -24.25 -10.84 2.61
C THR A 245 -24.75 -12.26 2.36
N GLU A 246 -24.03 -13.05 1.58
CA GLU A 246 -24.40 -14.44 1.34
C GLU A 246 -24.21 -15.31 2.59
N MET A 247 -23.18 -15.05 3.41
CA MET A 247 -23.01 -15.77 4.69
C MET A 247 -24.18 -15.52 5.63
N HIS A 248 -24.62 -14.26 5.74
CA HIS A 248 -25.77 -13.89 6.55
C HIS A 248 -27.04 -14.63 6.10
N LYS A 249 -27.29 -14.71 4.78
CA LYS A 249 -28.43 -15.47 4.24
C LYS A 249 -28.34 -16.96 4.55
N ILE A 250 -27.19 -17.58 4.28
CA ILE A 250 -26.97 -19.02 4.51
C ILE A 250 -27.19 -19.36 5.99
N PHE A 251 -26.62 -18.57 6.91
CA PHE A 251 -26.83 -18.81 8.34
C PHE A 251 -28.26 -18.50 8.79
N GLY A 252 -28.91 -17.48 8.23
CA GLY A 252 -30.32 -17.23 8.50
C GLY A 252 -31.21 -18.41 8.09
N ASP A 253 -30.99 -18.96 6.90
CA ASP A 253 -31.70 -20.14 6.40
C ASP A 253 -31.42 -21.38 7.27
N LEU A 254 -30.16 -21.59 7.65
CA LEU A 254 -29.76 -22.71 8.49
C LEU A 254 -30.39 -22.59 9.89
N SER A 255 -30.30 -21.41 10.51
CA SER A 255 -30.92 -21.14 11.81
C SER A 255 -32.42 -21.43 11.75
N ALA A 256 -33.14 -20.96 10.74
CA ALA A 256 -34.57 -21.24 10.60
C ALA A 256 -34.90 -22.74 10.43
N GLN A 257 -33.98 -23.55 9.88
CA GLN A 257 -34.16 -25.00 9.73
C GLN A 257 -33.87 -25.78 11.02
N ILE A 258 -32.86 -25.35 11.79
CA ILE A 258 -32.44 -26.05 13.01
C ILE A 258 -33.14 -25.55 14.28
N ASP A 259 -33.66 -24.32 14.26
CA ASP A 259 -34.26 -23.69 15.43
C ASP A 259 -35.60 -24.36 15.74
N GLN A 260 -35.63 -25.10 16.84
CA GLN A 260 -36.86 -25.58 17.46
C GLN A 260 -37.20 -24.65 18.63
N PRO A 261 -38.48 -24.27 18.82
CA PRO A 261 -38.88 -23.53 20.01
C PRO A 261 -38.51 -24.34 21.25
N GLY A 262 -37.51 -23.86 21.98
CA GLY A 262 -36.84 -24.62 23.02
C GLY A 262 -36.48 -23.78 24.24
N LEU A 263 -35.84 -24.45 25.19
CA LEU A 263 -35.36 -23.90 26.44
C LEU A 263 -34.34 -22.77 26.20
N SER A 264 -34.33 -21.78 27.10
CA SER A 264 -33.27 -20.75 27.16
C SER A 264 -31.90 -21.39 27.36
N ASP A 265 -30.83 -20.68 26.99
CA ASP A 265 -29.45 -21.18 27.16
C ASP A 265 -29.18 -21.58 28.63
N GLU A 266 -29.64 -20.79 29.60
CA GLU A 266 -29.51 -21.09 31.04
C GLU A 266 -30.30 -22.35 31.48
N GLN A 267 -31.43 -22.64 30.82
CA GLN A 267 -32.19 -23.86 31.09
C GLN A 267 -31.50 -25.07 30.45
N ARG A 268 -30.98 -24.94 29.22
CA ARG A 268 -30.17 -25.99 28.57
C ARG A 268 -28.92 -26.33 29.37
N GLU A 269 -28.22 -25.34 29.90
CA GLU A 269 -27.04 -25.55 30.72
C GLU A 269 -27.38 -26.32 32.01
N ARG A 270 -28.45 -25.92 32.71
CA ARG A 270 -28.92 -26.63 33.92
C ARG A 270 -29.31 -28.07 33.65
N GLU A 271 -30.06 -28.32 32.57
CA GLU A 271 -30.44 -29.69 32.20
C GLU A 271 -29.24 -30.53 31.79
N ASN A 272 -28.27 -29.96 31.07
CA ASN A 272 -27.06 -30.65 30.71
C ASN A 272 -26.21 -31.02 31.93
N GLU A 273 -26.04 -30.10 32.89
CA GLU A 273 -25.30 -30.40 34.13
C GLU A 273 -26.03 -31.45 34.97
N ALA A 274 -27.36 -31.40 35.04
CA ALA A 274 -28.16 -32.43 35.72
C ALA A 274 -27.96 -33.82 35.07
N LYS A 275 -28.06 -33.92 33.74
CA LYS A 275 -27.80 -35.16 32.99
C LYS A 275 -26.37 -35.67 33.19
N LEU A 276 -25.37 -34.78 33.17
CA LEU A 276 -23.99 -35.14 33.43
C LEU A 276 -23.79 -35.64 34.87
N SER A 277 -24.46 -35.02 35.84
CA SER A 277 -24.44 -35.45 37.23
C SER A 277 -25.04 -36.85 37.39
N GLU A 278 -26.16 -37.13 36.73
CA GLU A 278 -26.76 -38.47 36.72
C GLU A 278 -25.80 -39.51 36.10
N LEU A 279 -25.19 -39.20 34.95
CA LEU A 279 -24.21 -40.08 34.31
C LEU A 279 -22.99 -40.35 35.18
N ARG A 280 -22.48 -39.32 35.89
CA ARG A 280 -21.38 -39.49 36.86
C ARG A 280 -21.79 -40.37 38.04
N ALA A 281 -23.03 -40.28 38.51
CA ALA A 281 -23.55 -41.12 39.60
C ALA A 281 -23.71 -42.60 39.17
N LEU A 282 -23.89 -42.88 37.87
CA LEU A 282 -23.89 -44.24 37.32
C LEU A 282 -22.49 -44.86 37.26
N SER A 283 -21.42 -44.05 37.32
CA SER A 283 -20.05 -44.54 37.49
C SER A 283 -19.83 -44.99 38.93
N ILE A 284 -20.44 -46.13 39.29
CA ILE A 284 -20.04 -46.91 40.46
C ILE A 284 -18.59 -47.33 40.18
N VAL A 285 -17.65 -46.64 40.81
CA VAL A 285 -16.31 -47.20 41.01
C VAL A 285 -16.55 -48.52 41.70
N ALA A 286 -16.17 -49.62 41.04
CA ALA A 286 -16.00 -50.89 41.71
C ALA A 286 -14.91 -50.67 42.76
N ASP A 287 -15.31 -50.35 43.99
CA ASP A 287 -14.50 -50.58 45.17
C ASP A 287 -14.48 -52.09 45.41
N ASP A 288 -13.61 -52.80 44.69
CA ASP A 288 -13.12 -54.16 45.01
C ASP A 288 -11.65 -54.29 44.57
#